data_AF-A0A9D8Z251-F1
#
_entry.id   AF-A0A9D8Z251-F1
#
_cell.length_a   1.000
_cell.length_b   1.000
_cell.length_c   1.000
_cell.angle_alpha   90.00
_cell.angle_beta   90.00
_cell.angle_gamma   90.00
#
_symmetry.space_group_name_H-M   'P 1'
#
loop_
_entity.id
_entity.type
_entity.pdbx_description
1 polymer ?
#
loop_
_entity_poly.entity_id
_entity_poly.type
_entity_poly.pdbx_seq_one_letter_code
_entity_poly.pdbx_strand_id
1 'polypeptide(L)'
;MSFVHTHLSHAQTHEELAPPRFFFGLAGLAILGVIAYIALSIVAAPSDEPLYHFGEDGAITALSTVFLSMASALALAVFYLRIEDWKSGALFWPVLAAGCAFLALDEQLMLHERGGHVIEVSSVGATEMFRNWNDVIVIGYGVVALAIAAMFGREILRCRVFALVFLGGFAFYALHTGIDSIVPDTVAWKDIPEESAKLKSVLFLFLAVMAQFLAVVEPLRRDLGQTAGR
;
A
#
# COMPACT_ATOMS: atom_id res chain seq x y z
N MET A 1 34.17 -5.49 10.75
CA MET A 1 32.87 -4.87 11.04
C MET A 1 32.96 -3.53 11.78
N SER A 2 34.02 -3.22 12.53
CA SER A 2 34.15 -1.95 13.28
C SER A 2 34.34 -0.68 12.42
N PHE A 3 34.93 -0.77 11.22
CA PHE A 3 35.31 0.42 10.43
C PHE A 3 34.16 1.11 9.67
N VAL A 4 33.04 0.41 9.44
CA VAL A 4 31.82 0.99 8.83
C VAL A 4 31.02 1.80 9.86
N HIS A 5 31.14 1.46 11.15
CA HIS A 5 30.33 2.04 12.22
C HIS A 5 30.65 3.50 12.56
N THR A 6 31.88 3.96 12.35
CA THR A 6 32.28 5.31 12.83
C THR A 6 31.88 6.44 11.86
N HIS A 7 31.67 6.15 10.58
CA HIS A 7 31.38 7.18 9.58
C HIS A 7 29.90 7.53 9.42
N LEU A 8 28.97 6.64 9.81
CA LEU A 8 27.53 6.87 9.65
C LEU A 8 26.92 7.76 10.75
N SER A 9 27.57 7.89 11.92
CA SER A 9 27.02 8.58 13.09
C SER A 9 27.01 10.12 13.00
N HIS A 10 27.78 10.75 12.09
CA HIS A 10 27.99 12.21 12.14
C HIS A 10 27.34 13.01 11.00
N ALA A 11 26.82 12.38 9.95
CA ALA A 11 26.29 13.09 8.78
C ALA A 11 24.75 13.19 8.69
N GLN A 12 23.99 12.48 9.53
CA GLN A 12 22.51 12.41 9.42
C GLN A 12 21.77 13.45 10.28
N THR A 13 22.28 14.67 10.42
CA THR A 13 21.53 15.73 11.09
C THR A 13 20.68 16.49 10.07
N HIS A 14 19.39 16.16 10.03
CA HIS A 14 18.27 16.93 9.46
C HIS A 14 18.11 17.07 7.94
N GLU A 15 18.90 16.41 7.09
CA GLU A 15 18.63 16.48 5.65
C GLU A 15 17.33 15.74 5.30
N GLU A 16 16.39 16.45 4.65
CA GLU A 16 15.11 15.90 4.18
C GLU A 16 15.39 14.74 3.23
N LEU A 17 14.80 13.56 3.51
CA LEU A 17 14.93 12.43 2.62
C LEU A 17 14.13 12.69 1.34
N ALA A 18 14.80 12.64 0.20
CA ALA A 18 14.19 12.80 -1.11
C ALA A 18 14.59 11.64 -2.04
N PRO A 19 13.63 11.02 -2.75
CA PRO A 19 13.96 10.04 -3.76
C PRO A 19 14.72 10.68 -4.93
N PRO A 20 15.52 9.90 -5.67
CA PRO A 20 16.21 10.38 -6.87
C PRO A 20 15.20 10.79 -7.95
N ARG A 21 15.55 11.77 -8.79
CA ARG A 21 14.64 12.35 -9.81
C ARG A 21 14.01 11.33 -10.76
N PHE A 22 14.70 10.23 -11.07
CA PHE A 22 14.15 9.19 -11.95
C PHE A 22 12.93 8.48 -11.35
N PHE A 23 12.73 8.54 -10.02
CA PHE A 23 11.54 8.01 -9.35
C PHE A 23 10.25 8.54 -9.97
N PHE A 24 10.17 9.85 -10.27
CA PHE A 24 8.96 10.45 -10.83
C PHE A 24 8.62 9.90 -12.22
N GLY A 25 9.63 9.60 -13.04
CA GLY A 25 9.45 8.94 -14.33
C GLY A 25 8.91 7.51 -14.17
N LEU A 26 9.47 6.74 -13.23
CA LEU A 26 9.00 5.39 -12.92
C LEU A 26 7.58 5.38 -12.35
N ALA A 27 7.27 6.32 -11.43
CA ALA A 27 5.96 6.45 -10.83
C ALA A 27 4.90 6.80 -11.89
N GLY A 28 5.22 7.75 -12.78
CA GLY A 28 4.35 8.10 -13.91
C GLY A 28 4.09 6.91 -14.83
N LEU A 29 5.13 6.14 -15.17
CA LEU A 29 5.00 4.94 -15.99
C LEU A 29 4.12 3.87 -15.31
N ALA A 30 4.29 3.65 -14.00
CA ALA A 30 3.48 2.69 -13.25
C ALA A 30 2.00 3.11 -13.19
N ILE A 31 1.71 4.39 -12.99
CA ILE A 31 0.35 4.95 -13.02
C ILE A 31 -0.29 4.74 -14.39
N LEU A 32 0.43 5.07 -15.47
CA LEU A 32 -0.06 4.85 -16.84
C LEU A 32 -0.27 3.36 -17.13
N GLY A 33 0.63 2.50 -16.64
CA GLY A 33 0.51 1.05 -16.73
C GLY A 33 -0.75 0.52 -16.06
N VAL A 34 -1.07 0.97 -14.85
CA VAL A 34 -2.30 0.58 -14.14
C VAL A 34 -3.55 1.12 -14.82
N ILE A 35 -3.54 2.36 -15.33
CA ILE A 35 -4.66 2.89 -16.11
C ILE A 35 -4.90 2.05 -17.38
N ALA A 36 -3.82 1.72 -18.10
CA ALA A 36 -3.89 0.86 -19.27
C ALA A 36 -4.38 -0.55 -18.93
N TYR A 37 -3.95 -1.09 -17.79
CA TYR A 37 -4.40 -2.40 -17.29
C TYR A 37 -5.90 -2.40 -17.01
N ILE A 38 -6.42 -1.41 -16.28
CA ILE A 38 -7.87 -1.25 -16.03
C ILE A 38 -8.63 -1.13 -17.35
N ALA A 39 -8.17 -0.30 -18.28
CA ALA A 39 -8.81 -0.14 -19.58
C ALA A 39 -8.83 -1.44 -20.39
N LEU A 40 -7.72 -2.19 -20.37
CA LEU A 40 -7.63 -3.50 -21.01
C LEU A 40 -8.58 -4.50 -20.35
N SER A 41 -8.68 -4.53 -19.02
CA SER A 41 -9.64 -5.37 -18.29
C SER A 41 -11.09 -5.07 -18.68
N ILE A 42 -11.44 -3.82 -18.96
CA ILE A 42 -12.79 -3.47 -19.45
C ILE A 42 -13.01 -4.00 -20.88
N VAL A 43 -12.04 -3.78 -21.78
CA VAL A 43 -12.18 -4.14 -23.20
C VAL A 43 -12.06 -5.65 -23.44
N ALA A 44 -11.29 -6.35 -22.61
CA ALA A 44 -11.05 -7.78 -22.73
C ALA A 44 -12.11 -8.63 -21.98
N ALA A 45 -13.00 -8.00 -21.21
CA ALA A 45 -14.08 -8.71 -20.53
C ALA A 45 -15.02 -9.39 -21.55
N PRO A 46 -15.45 -10.64 -21.30
CA PRO A 46 -16.47 -11.30 -22.10
C PRO A 46 -17.76 -10.45 -22.17
N SER A 47 -18.44 -10.45 -23.33
CA SER A 47 -19.65 -9.64 -23.52
C SER A 47 -20.82 -10.02 -22.60
N ASP A 48 -20.84 -11.27 -22.16
CA ASP A 48 -21.80 -11.86 -21.23
C ASP A 48 -21.41 -11.64 -19.75
N GLU A 49 -20.15 -11.34 -19.47
CA GLU A 49 -19.61 -11.11 -18.13
C GLU A 49 -18.73 -9.84 -18.09
N PRO A 50 -19.32 -8.64 -18.20
CA PRO A 50 -18.58 -7.38 -18.28
C PRO A 50 -17.74 -7.06 -17.04
N LEU A 51 -17.96 -7.78 -15.94
CA LEU A 51 -17.26 -7.63 -14.65
C LEU A 51 -16.25 -8.73 -14.38
N TYR A 52 -15.99 -9.63 -15.35
CA TYR A 52 -15.14 -10.81 -15.18
C TYR A 52 -13.78 -10.52 -14.52
N HIS A 53 -13.16 -9.39 -14.85
CA HIS A 53 -11.86 -9.01 -14.29
C HIS A 53 -11.91 -8.20 -12.99
N PHE A 54 -13.10 -7.75 -12.60
CA PHE A 54 -13.39 -6.91 -11.44
C PHE A 54 -14.07 -7.70 -10.31
N GLY A 55 -14.17 -9.03 -10.43
CA GLY A 55 -14.55 -9.89 -9.31
C GLY A 55 -13.39 -10.10 -8.33
N GLU A 56 -13.70 -10.64 -7.15
CA GLU A 56 -12.75 -10.86 -6.05
C GLU A 56 -11.63 -11.86 -6.35
N ASP A 57 -11.79 -12.71 -7.37
CA ASP A 57 -10.74 -13.61 -7.90
C ASP A 57 -10.17 -13.15 -9.24
N GLY A 58 -10.52 -11.92 -9.63
CA GLY A 58 -10.23 -11.33 -10.92
C GLY A 58 -8.79 -10.87 -11.09
N ALA A 59 -8.53 -10.35 -12.28
CA ALA A 59 -7.23 -9.83 -12.68
C ALA A 59 -6.83 -8.60 -11.84
N ILE A 60 -7.80 -7.77 -11.44
CA ILE A 60 -7.58 -6.59 -10.61
C ILE A 60 -7.10 -6.99 -9.20
N THR A 61 -7.79 -7.92 -8.54
CA THR A 61 -7.37 -8.50 -7.25
C THR A 61 -5.95 -9.06 -7.32
N ALA A 62 -5.65 -9.86 -8.34
CA ALA A 62 -4.31 -10.46 -8.49
C ALA A 62 -3.20 -9.39 -8.56
N LEU A 63 -3.42 -8.31 -9.32
CA LEU A 63 -2.45 -7.22 -9.42
C LEU A 63 -2.35 -6.42 -8.10
N SER A 64 -3.47 -6.22 -7.40
CA SER A 64 -3.49 -5.59 -6.08
C SER A 64 -2.66 -6.36 -5.06
N THR A 65 -2.83 -7.69 -5.01
CA THR A 65 -2.04 -8.61 -4.18
C THR A 65 -0.54 -8.52 -4.48
N VAL A 66 -0.16 -8.41 -5.77
CA VAL A 66 1.24 -8.23 -6.17
C VAL A 66 1.80 -6.91 -5.63
N PHE A 67 1.09 -5.79 -5.79
CA PHE A 67 1.56 -4.50 -5.26
C PHE A 67 1.69 -4.48 -3.74
N LEU A 68 0.74 -5.06 -3.01
CA LEU A 68 0.82 -5.20 -1.56
C LEU A 68 2.02 -6.05 -1.13
N SER A 69 2.27 -7.17 -1.83
CA SER A 69 3.42 -8.03 -1.57
C SER A 69 4.75 -7.31 -1.83
N MET A 70 4.85 -6.56 -2.93
CA MET A 70 6.02 -5.74 -3.24
C MET A 70 6.23 -4.62 -2.21
N ALA A 71 5.15 -3.95 -1.79
CA ALA A 71 5.21 -2.93 -0.74
C ALA A 71 5.70 -3.53 0.59
N SER A 72 5.23 -4.72 0.95
CA SER A 72 5.69 -5.45 2.13
C SER A 72 7.20 -5.75 2.08
N ALA A 73 7.66 -6.32 0.97
CA ALA A 73 9.07 -6.64 0.78
C ALA A 73 9.97 -5.40 0.83
N LEU A 74 9.58 -4.31 0.17
CA LEU A 74 10.34 -3.06 0.20
C LEU A 74 10.33 -2.41 1.59
N ALA A 75 9.22 -2.47 2.33
CA ALA A 75 9.17 -1.98 3.70
C ALA A 75 10.15 -2.75 4.62
N LEU A 76 10.22 -4.09 4.49
CA LEU A 76 11.25 -4.87 5.20
C LEU A 76 12.67 -4.51 4.77
N ALA A 77 12.90 -4.24 3.49
CA ALA A 77 14.20 -3.79 3.01
C ALA A 77 14.59 -2.43 3.62
N VAL A 78 13.65 -1.48 3.73
CA VAL A 78 13.87 -0.20 4.43
C VAL A 78 14.19 -0.43 5.90
N PHE A 79 13.45 -1.31 6.58
CA PHE A 79 13.75 -1.69 7.96
C PHE A 79 15.17 -2.23 8.12
N TYR A 80 15.55 -3.20 7.27
CA TYR A 80 16.86 -3.84 7.32
C TYR A 80 17.99 -2.83 7.13
N LEU A 81 17.85 -1.91 6.17
CA LEU A 81 18.83 -0.85 5.91
C LEU A 81 18.92 0.19 7.04
N ARG A 82 17.92 0.25 7.92
CA ARG A 82 17.84 1.21 9.03
C ARG A 82 17.78 0.55 10.40
N ILE A 83 18.14 -0.74 10.48
CA ILE A 83 18.03 -1.51 11.71
C ILE A 83 18.94 -0.95 12.82
N GLU A 84 19.96 -0.16 12.52
CA GLU A 84 20.79 0.46 13.56
C GLU A 84 20.15 1.72 14.17
N ASP A 85 19.14 2.29 13.51
CA ASP A 85 18.47 3.54 13.89
C ASP A 85 17.11 3.30 14.57
N TRP A 86 17.07 2.44 15.59
CA TRP A 86 15.83 2.07 16.32
C TRP A 86 15.08 3.29 16.91
N LYS A 87 15.81 4.35 17.25
CA LYS A 87 15.25 5.56 17.88
C LYS A 87 14.47 6.45 16.90
N SER A 88 14.65 6.24 15.60
CA SER A 88 14.05 7.11 14.56
C SER A 88 12.66 6.70 14.10
N GLY A 89 12.01 5.73 14.75
CA GLY A 89 10.75 5.18 14.23
C GLY A 89 10.97 4.07 13.21
N ALA A 90 12.15 3.43 13.19
CA ALA A 90 12.43 2.28 12.33
C ALA A 90 11.39 1.14 12.49
N LEU A 91 10.73 1.03 13.65
CA LEU A 91 9.63 0.08 13.90
C LEU A 91 8.40 0.30 13.02
N PHE A 92 8.23 1.48 12.41
CA PHE A 92 7.17 1.73 11.44
C PHE A 92 7.24 0.74 10.27
N TRP A 93 8.44 0.47 9.77
CA TRP A 93 8.68 -0.34 8.57
C TRP A 93 8.29 -1.83 8.71
N PRO A 94 8.66 -2.55 9.78
CA PRO A 94 8.19 -3.92 9.97
C PRO A 94 6.68 -3.97 10.28
N VAL A 95 6.10 -2.96 10.93
CA VAL A 95 4.65 -2.85 11.13
C VAL A 95 3.93 -2.67 9.79
N LEU A 96 4.41 -1.75 8.95
CA LEU A 96 3.88 -1.52 7.61
C LEU A 96 4.03 -2.79 6.74
N ALA A 97 5.18 -3.46 6.81
CA ALA A 97 5.41 -4.70 6.09
C ALA A 97 4.43 -5.80 6.49
N ALA A 98 4.21 -5.99 7.79
CA ALA A 98 3.26 -6.96 8.32
C ALA A 98 1.82 -6.60 7.90
N GLY A 99 1.45 -5.31 7.95
CA GLY A 99 0.16 -4.83 7.46
C GLY A 99 -0.06 -5.10 5.98
N CYS A 100 0.91 -4.75 5.12
CA CYS A 100 0.82 -5.04 3.68
C CYS A 100 0.79 -6.54 3.37
N ALA A 101 1.55 -7.36 4.11
CA ALA A 101 1.52 -8.81 3.94
C ALA A 101 0.16 -9.40 4.36
N PHE A 102 -0.40 -8.92 5.48
CA PHE A 102 -1.74 -9.30 5.91
C PHE A 102 -2.79 -8.92 4.86
N LEU A 103 -2.77 -7.69 4.36
CA LEU A 103 -3.70 -7.24 3.33
C LEU A 103 -3.54 -8.03 2.02
N ALA A 104 -2.31 -8.37 1.61
CA ALA A 104 -2.09 -9.22 0.44
C ALA A 104 -2.71 -10.62 0.61
N LEU A 105 -2.61 -11.19 1.81
CA LEU A 105 -3.22 -12.49 2.13
C LEU A 105 -4.74 -12.37 2.21
N ASP A 106 -5.24 -11.30 2.80
CA ASP A 106 -6.67 -11.01 2.89
C ASP A 106 -7.29 -10.90 1.49
N GLU A 107 -6.67 -10.11 0.61
CA GLU A 107 -7.09 -9.92 -0.78
C GLU A 107 -7.12 -11.27 -1.53
N GLN A 108 -6.10 -12.13 -1.35
CA GLN A 108 -6.02 -13.41 -2.06
C GLN A 108 -6.91 -14.52 -1.47
N LEU A 109 -7.20 -14.47 -0.17
CA LEU A 109 -7.92 -15.52 0.55
C LEU A 109 -9.33 -15.09 0.98
N MET A 110 -9.71 -13.84 0.70
CA MET A 110 -10.99 -13.22 1.04
C MET A 110 -11.28 -13.38 2.54
N LEU A 111 -10.31 -13.06 3.41
CA LEU A 111 -10.46 -13.32 4.85
C LEU A 111 -11.53 -12.41 5.46
N HIS A 112 -11.63 -11.16 5.03
CA HIS A 112 -12.64 -10.22 5.49
C HIS A 112 -14.05 -10.66 5.08
N GLU A 113 -14.24 -11.23 3.89
CA GLU A 113 -15.53 -11.78 3.47
C GLU A 113 -15.92 -13.01 4.26
N ARG A 114 -14.99 -13.96 4.43
CA ARG A 114 -15.23 -15.16 5.24
C ARG A 114 -15.53 -14.79 6.69
N GLY A 115 -14.81 -13.81 7.22
CA GLY A 115 -15.03 -13.25 8.55
C GLY A 115 -16.41 -12.62 8.68
N GLY A 116 -16.79 -11.78 7.72
CA GLY A 116 -18.10 -11.13 7.71
C GLY A 116 -19.24 -12.14 7.61
N HIS A 117 -19.11 -13.14 6.73
CA HIS A 117 -20.08 -14.22 6.61
C HIS A 117 -20.25 -15.02 7.91
N VAL A 118 -19.14 -15.36 8.60
CA VAL A 118 -19.18 -16.05 9.90
C VAL A 118 -19.94 -15.23 10.94
N ILE A 119 -19.76 -13.91 10.98
CA ILE A 119 -20.48 -13.03 11.91
C ILE A 119 -21.96 -12.95 11.53
N GLU A 120 -22.27 -12.82 10.25
CA GLU A 120 -23.63 -12.74 9.72
C GLU A 120 -24.48 -13.96 10.08
N VAL A 121 -23.92 -15.18 10.01
CA VAL A 121 -24.62 -16.43 10.37
C VAL A 121 -24.54 -16.77 11.86
N SER A 122 -23.81 -15.98 12.65
CA SER A 122 -23.72 -16.17 14.11
C SER A 122 -24.96 -15.66 14.84
N SER A 123 -24.98 -15.77 16.18
CA SER A 123 -26.05 -15.17 17.00
C SER A 123 -26.06 -13.64 16.97
N VAL A 124 -25.01 -12.99 16.47
CA VAL A 124 -24.99 -11.53 16.26
C VAL A 124 -25.90 -11.16 15.08
N GLY A 125 -25.92 -11.99 14.03
CA GLY A 125 -26.79 -11.82 12.88
C GLY A 125 -26.44 -10.66 11.95
N ALA A 126 -27.23 -10.52 10.89
CA ALA A 126 -27.28 -9.30 10.09
C ALA A 126 -27.87 -8.13 10.90
N THR A 127 -27.54 -6.89 10.51
CA THR A 127 -28.01 -5.67 11.17
C THR A 127 -28.41 -4.62 10.14
N GLU A 128 -29.32 -3.71 10.51
CA GLU A 128 -29.72 -2.58 9.68
C GLU A 128 -28.78 -1.37 9.80
N MET A 129 -27.82 -1.40 10.75
CA MET A 129 -26.93 -0.27 11.03
C MET A 129 -25.90 -0.03 9.92
N PHE A 130 -25.50 -1.08 9.21
CA PHE A 130 -24.56 -1.06 8.11
C PHE A 130 -24.92 -2.17 7.12
N ARG A 131 -24.45 -2.04 5.88
CA ARG A 131 -24.87 -2.89 4.76
C ARG A 131 -24.45 -4.35 4.94
N ASN A 132 -23.16 -4.58 5.23
CA ASN A 132 -22.65 -5.92 5.51
C ASN A 132 -21.48 -5.88 6.51
N TRP A 133 -21.13 -7.03 7.09
CA TRP A 133 -20.01 -7.14 8.02
C TRP A 133 -18.64 -7.03 7.33
N ASN A 134 -18.56 -7.29 6.02
CA ASN A 134 -17.33 -7.17 5.23
C ASN A 134 -16.83 -5.71 5.25
N ASP A 135 -17.73 -4.76 5.00
CA ASP A 135 -17.51 -3.31 5.05
C ASP A 135 -16.92 -2.89 6.40
N VAL A 136 -17.51 -3.38 7.49
CA VAL A 136 -17.08 -3.05 8.86
C VAL A 136 -15.67 -3.55 9.13
N ILE A 137 -15.33 -4.75 8.67
CA ILE A 137 -13.98 -5.31 8.81
C ILE A 137 -12.99 -4.47 8.00
N VAL A 138 -13.30 -4.16 6.74
CA VAL A 138 -12.43 -3.37 5.87
C VAL A 138 -12.23 -1.96 6.43
N ILE A 139 -13.30 -1.26 6.84
CA ILE A 139 -13.21 0.05 7.52
C ILE A 139 -12.35 -0.05 8.79
N GLY A 140 -12.50 -1.14 9.55
CA GLY A 140 -11.67 -1.44 10.71
C GLY A 140 -10.17 -1.47 10.38
N TYR A 141 -9.77 -2.07 9.25
CA TYR A 141 -8.38 -2.04 8.79
C TYR A 141 -7.89 -0.60 8.56
N GLY A 142 -8.73 0.25 7.95
CA GLY A 142 -8.42 1.66 7.73
C GLY A 142 -8.24 2.45 9.03
N VAL A 143 -9.10 2.21 10.02
CA VAL A 143 -8.98 2.84 11.35
C VAL A 143 -7.67 2.43 12.04
N VAL A 144 -7.31 1.14 11.99
CA VAL A 144 -6.03 0.65 12.53
C VAL A 144 -4.86 1.28 11.78
N ALA A 145 -4.92 1.36 10.45
CA ALA A 145 -3.89 2.01 9.63
C ALA A 145 -3.74 3.50 9.99
N LEU A 146 -4.83 4.24 10.21
CA LEU A 146 -4.79 5.63 10.68
C LEU A 146 -4.16 5.78 12.06
N ALA A 147 -4.49 4.89 13.00
CA ALA A 147 -3.89 4.91 14.34
C ALA A 147 -2.37 4.69 14.26
N ILE A 148 -1.93 3.70 13.47
CA ILE A 148 -0.51 3.45 13.19
C ILE A 148 0.12 4.70 12.53
N ALA A 149 -0.53 5.29 11.52
CA ALA A 149 0.00 6.48 10.85
C ALA A 149 0.13 7.68 11.80
N ALA A 150 -0.81 7.86 12.72
CA ALA A 150 -0.73 8.90 13.75
C ALA A 150 0.42 8.65 14.73
N MET A 151 0.61 7.40 15.18
CA MET A 151 1.71 7.00 16.07
C MET A 151 3.09 7.21 15.42
N PHE A 152 3.21 6.89 14.13
CA PHE A 152 4.45 7.00 13.36
C PHE A 152 4.51 8.24 12.47
N GLY A 153 3.70 9.27 12.75
CA GLY A 153 3.57 10.45 11.89
C GLY A 153 4.89 11.17 11.64
N ARG A 154 5.81 11.19 12.62
CA ARG A 154 7.15 11.76 12.45
C ARG A 154 7.99 11.02 11.40
N GLU A 155 7.90 9.69 11.38
CA GLU A 155 8.64 8.86 10.42
C GLU A 155 8.01 8.98 9.02
N ILE A 156 6.68 8.99 8.92
CA ILE A 156 5.94 9.22 7.66
C ILE A 156 6.31 10.57 7.04
N LEU A 157 6.37 11.63 7.85
CA LEU A 157 6.69 12.99 7.40
C LEU A 157 8.18 13.22 7.13
N ARG A 158 9.05 12.25 7.44
CA ARG A 158 10.51 12.35 7.21
C ARG A 158 10.87 12.42 5.73
N CYS A 159 10.06 11.80 4.87
CA CYS A 159 10.16 11.91 3.42
C CYS A 159 8.85 12.50 2.90
N ARG A 160 8.89 13.76 2.46
CA ARG A 160 7.69 14.46 1.97
C ARG A 160 7.03 13.74 0.79
N VAL A 161 7.84 13.15 -0.09
CA VAL A 161 7.32 12.39 -1.24
C VAL A 161 6.60 11.13 -0.76
N PHE A 162 7.15 10.39 0.21
CA PHE A 162 6.45 9.26 0.84
C PHE A 162 5.10 9.72 1.39
N ALA A 163 5.08 10.76 2.22
CA ALA A 163 3.86 11.24 2.87
C ALA A 163 2.76 11.64 1.86
N LEU A 164 3.11 12.37 0.81
CA LEU A 164 2.15 12.83 -0.21
C LEU A 164 1.59 11.66 -1.03
N VAL A 165 2.45 10.72 -1.44
CA VAL A 165 2.02 9.56 -2.22
C VAL A 165 1.21 8.59 -1.34
N PHE A 166 1.62 8.40 -0.09
CA PHE A 166 0.89 7.60 0.91
C PHE A 166 -0.50 8.18 1.17
N LEU A 167 -0.63 9.51 1.32
CA LEU A 167 -1.92 10.19 1.44
C LEU A 167 -2.81 9.96 0.20
N GLY A 168 -2.22 9.97 -1.00
CA GLY A 168 -2.93 9.62 -2.23
C GLY A 168 -3.48 8.19 -2.19
N GLY A 169 -2.69 7.23 -1.70
CA GLY A 169 -3.16 5.85 -1.46
C GLY A 169 -4.32 5.81 -0.48
N PHE A 170 -4.20 6.50 0.66
CA PHE A 170 -5.28 6.57 1.66
C PHE A 170 -6.57 7.23 1.12
N ALA A 171 -6.45 8.23 0.24
CA ALA A 171 -7.61 8.86 -0.40
C ALA A 171 -8.34 7.88 -1.33
N PHE A 172 -7.60 7.07 -2.10
CA PHE A 172 -8.20 6.01 -2.93
C PHE A 172 -8.77 4.86 -2.09
N TYR A 173 -8.13 4.52 -0.96
CA TYR A 173 -8.66 3.60 0.03
C TYR A 173 -10.06 4.04 0.50
N ALA A 174 -10.17 5.27 1.00
CA ALA A 174 -11.45 5.83 1.43
C ALA A 174 -12.49 5.87 0.30
N LEU A 175 -12.06 6.09 -0.94
CA LEU A 175 -12.95 6.10 -2.11
C LEU A 175 -13.52 4.71 -2.40
N HIS A 176 -12.70 3.65 -2.49
CA HIS A 176 -13.25 2.32 -2.80
C HIS A 176 -14.14 1.81 -1.66
N THR A 177 -13.72 1.93 -0.40
CA THR A 177 -14.55 1.55 0.74
C THR A 177 -15.83 2.36 0.79
N GLY A 178 -15.78 3.65 0.44
CA GLY A 178 -16.97 4.49 0.35
C GLY A 178 -17.93 4.05 -0.76
N ILE A 179 -17.42 3.66 -1.93
CA ILE A 179 -18.26 3.13 -3.02
C ILE A 179 -18.93 1.83 -2.54
N ASP A 180 -18.15 0.90 -1.99
CA ASP A 180 -18.66 -0.40 -1.57
C ASP A 180 -19.73 -0.27 -0.49
N SER A 181 -19.45 0.51 0.55
CA SER A 181 -20.37 0.65 1.70
C SER A 181 -21.63 1.47 1.42
N ILE A 182 -21.63 2.34 0.39
CA ILE A 182 -22.75 3.25 0.11
C ILE A 182 -23.59 2.78 -1.09
N VAL A 183 -22.97 2.23 -2.12
CA VAL A 183 -23.66 1.89 -3.37
C VAL A 183 -24.24 0.47 -3.26
N PRO A 184 -25.56 0.28 -3.49
CA PRO A 184 -26.18 -1.04 -3.36
C PRO A 184 -25.60 -2.09 -4.31
N ASP A 185 -25.48 -3.34 -3.86
CA ASP A 185 -24.97 -4.48 -4.65
C ASP A 185 -25.77 -4.79 -5.92
N THR A 186 -27.03 -4.34 -5.98
CA THR A 186 -27.84 -4.46 -7.19
C THR A 186 -27.29 -3.64 -8.37
N VAL A 187 -26.35 -2.73 -8.12
CA VAL A 187 -25.79 -1.80 -9.09
C VAL A 187 -24.46 -2.35 -9.63
N ALA A 188 -24.55 -3.28 -10.58
CA ALA A 188 -23.42 -4.00 -11.15
C ALA A 188 -22.27 -3.11 -11.68
N TRP A 189 -22.54 -1.87 -12.13
CA TRP A 189 -21.47 -1.01 -12.62
C TRP A 189 -20.57 -0.46 -11.51
N LYS A 190 -20.96 -0.57 -10.22
CA LYS A 190 -20.19 -0.05 -9.08
C LYS A 190 -18.83 -0.72 -8.92
N ASP A 191 -18.72 -1.99 -9.32
CA ASP A 191 -17.53 -2.81 -9.11
C ASP A 191 -16.33 -2.24 -9.90
N ILE A 192 -16.56 -1.72 -11.11
CA ILE A 192 -15.48 -1.12 -11.92
C ILE A 192 -14.79 0.06 -11.20
N PRO A 193 -15.47 1.15 -10.80
CA PRO A 193 -14.85 2.25 -10.09
C PRO A 193 -14.36 1.88 -8.69
N GLU A 194 -15.04 0.96 -7.98
CA GLU A 194 -14.64 0.45 -6.68
C GLU A 194 -13.27 -0.25 -6.75
N GLU A 195 -13.19 -1.31 -7.54
CA GLU A 195 -11.97 -2.10 -7.76
C GLU A 195 -10.83 -1.27 -8.38
N SER A 196 -11.18 -0.35 -9.28
CA SER A 196 -10.20 0.60 -9.84
C SER A 196 -9.61 1.52 -8.77
N ALA A 197 -10.42 1.95 -7.81
CA ALA A 197 -9.95 2.76 -6.68
C ALA A 197 -9.12 1.90 -5.70
N LYS A 198 -9.52 0.65 -5.44
CA LYS A 198 -8.75 -0.33 -4.65
C LYS A 198 -7.35 -0.55 -5.25
N LEU A 199 -7.27 -0.84 -6.55
CA LEU A 199 -5.99 -1.04 -7.25
C LEU A 199 -5.10 0.21 -7.23
N LYS A 200 -5.69 1.41 -7.38
CA LYS A 200 -4.94 2.67 -7.27
C LYS A 200 -4.45 2.91 -5.85
N SER A 201 -5.25 2.59 -4.83
CA SER A 201 -4.84 2.69 -3.42
C SER A 201 -3.54 1.92 -3.17
N VAL A 202 -3.51 0.64 -3.54
CA VAL A 202 -2.35 -0.23 -3.32
C VAL A 202 -1.17 0.11 -4.22
N LEU A 203 -1.41 0.58 -5.45
CA LEU A 203 -0.34 1.15 -6.30
C LEU A 203 0.33 2.34 -5.60
N PHE A 204 -0.45 3.30 -5.10
CA PHE A 204 0.11 4.48 -4.44
C PHE A 204 0.85 4.10 -3.16
N LEU A 205 0.34 3.15 -2.38
CA LEU A 205 1.07 2.60 -1.24
C LEU A 205 2.42 2.00 -1.65
N PHE A 206 2.44 1.17 -2.69
CA PHE A 206 3.68 0.62 -3.25
C PHE A 206 4.65 1.73 -3.70
N LEU A 207 4.17 2.73 -4.45
CA LEU A 207 4.98 3.86 -4.90
C LEU A 207 5.53 4.70 -3.75
N ALA A 208 4.76 4.88 -2.68
CA ALA A 208 5.23 5.57 -1.47
C ALA A 208 6.40 4.81 -0.84
N VAL A 209 6.25 3.51 -0.59
CA VAL A 209 7.31 2.68 0.00
C VAL A 209 8.54 2.62 -0.92
N MET A 210 8.35 2.53 -2.24
CA MET A 210 9.44 2.59 -3.21
C MET A 210 10.18 3.94 -3.16
N ALA A 211 9.46 5.06 -3.02
CA ALA A 211 10.08 6.38 -2.87
C ALA A 211 10.99 6.42 -1.64
N GLN A 212 10.51 5.91 -0.50
CA GLN A 212 11.32 5.83 0.70
C GLN A 212 12.54 4.94 0.50
N PHE A 213 12.34 3.74 -0.05
CA PHE A 213 13.43 2.79 -0.30
C PHE A 213 14.55 3.43 -1.12
N LEU A 214 14.21 4.09 -2.23
CA LEU A 214 15.19 4.78 -3.06
C LEU A 214 15.86 5.96 -2.34
N ALA A 215 15.11 6.70 -1.51
CA ALA A 215 15.67 7.78 -0.71
C ALA A 215 16.70 7.28 0.33
N VAL A 216 16.54 6.06 0.84
CA VAL A 216 17.48 5.42 1.77
C VAL A 216 18.69 4.82 1.05
N VAL A 217 18.48 4.22 -0.13
CA VAL A 217 19.56 3.54 -0.89
C VAL A 217 20.50 4.52 -1.59
N GLU A 218 20.00 5.66 -2.07
CA GLU A 218 20.79 6.59 -2.88
C GLU A 218 22.04 7.14 -2.15
N PRO A 219 21.99 7.57 -0.87
CA PRO A 219 23.19 7.96 -0.13
C PRO A 219 24.22 6.81 -0.01
N LEU A 220 23.76 5.60 0.33
CA LEU A 220 24.62 4.42 0.48
C LEU A 220 25.38 4.11 -0.82
N ARG A 221 24.71 4.23 -1.97
CA ARG A 221 25.34 4.05 -3.28
C ARG A 221 26.44 5.08 -3.54
N ARG A 222 26.23 6.35 -3.17
CA ARG A 222 27.21 7.42 -3.36
C ARG A 222 28.46 7.18 -2.52
N ASP A 223 28.29 6.78 -1.27
CA ASP A 223 29.40 6.50 -0.36
C ASP A 223 30.28 5.35 -0.87
N LEU A 224 29.65 4.26 -1.34
CA LEU A 224 30.36 3.14 -1.96
C LEU A 224 31.15 3.56 -3.21
N GLY A 225 30.55 4.38 -4.06
CA GLY A 225 31.22 4.92 -5.26
C GLY A 225 32.46 5.76 -4.94
N GLN A 226 32.44 6.53 -3.84
CA GLN A 226 33.59 7.33 -3.40
C GLN A 226 34.73 6.45 -2.85
N THR A 227 34.39 5.35 -2.16
CA THR A 227 35.41 4.43 -1.62
C THR A 227 36.12 3.61 -2.71
N ALA A 228 35.43 3.24 -3.78
CA ALA A 228 36.02 2.45 -4.87
C ALA A 228 36.97 3.24 -5.78
N GLY A 229 36.90 4.58 -5.75
CA GLY A 229 37.74 5.47 -6.54
C GLY A 229 39.03 5.94 -5.84
N ARG A 230 39.31 5.46 -4.62
CA ARG A 230 40.53 5.74 -3.84
C ARG A 230 41.43 4.52 -3.80
#